data_AF-A0A7V9E7N1-F1
#
_entry.id   AF-A0A7V9E7N1-F1
#
_cell.length_a   1.000
_cell.length_b   1.000
_cell.length_c   1.000
_cell.angle_alpha   90.00
_cell.angle_beta   90.00
_cell.angle_gamma   90.00
#
_symmetry.space_group_name_H-M   'P 1'
#
loop_
_entity.id
_entity.type
_entity.pdbx_description
1 polymer ?
#
loop_
_entity_poly.entity_id
_entity_poly.type
_entity_poly.pdbx_seq_one_letter_code
_entity_poly.pdbx_strand_id
1 'polypeptide(L)'
;AVVGPLATFAEPHSYDLCEEHAVRLTVPRGWEVLRHVGEFPAPIPHADDLEALADAVREAALPPATPEEPPVGDVGRRGHLRVLRPQRS
;
A
#
# COMPACT_ATOMS: atom_id res chain seq x y z
N ALA A 1 0.45 15.17 6.42
CA ALA A 1 0.93 15.13 5.03
C ALA A 1 2.40 14.73 5.05
N VAL A 2 2.86 14.02 4.01
CA VAL A 2 4.27 13.63 3.85
C VAL A 2 4.86 14.50 2.75
N VAL A 3 6.09 14.97 2.95
CA VAL A 3 6.86 15.67 1.91
C VAL A 3 7.90 14.66 1.41
N GLY A 4 7.74 14.22 0.17
CA GLY A 4 8.58 13.20 -0.46
C GLY A 4 9.26 13.72 -1.73
N PRO A 5 10.19 12.93 -2.31
CA PRO A 5 10.72 13.19 -3.65
C PRO A 5 9.58 13.26 -4.67
N LEU A 6 9.80 14.03 -5.75
CA LEU A 6 8.79 14.36 -6.75
C LEU A 6 8.04 13.11 -7.24
N ALA A 7 6.77 12.95 -6.88
CA ALA A 7 5.97 11.81 -7.32
C ALA A 7 5.73 11.87 -8.84
N THR A 8 5.63 10.69 -9.45
CA THR A 8 5.31 10.55 -10.89
C THR A 8 3.82 10.79 -11.17
N PHE A 9 2.98 10.74 -10.14
CA PHE A 9 1.53 10.98 -10.21
C PHE A 9 1.07 11.80 -9.01
N ALA A 10 0.11 12.70 -9.23
CA ALA A 10 -0.40 13.56 -8.18
C ALA A 10 -1.31 12.78 -7.20
N GLU A 11 -0.90 12.70 -5.94
CA GLU A 11 -1.71 12.09 -4.89
C GLU A 11 -2.48 13.14 -4.08
N PRO A 12 -3.77 12.91 -3.77
CA PRO A 12 -4.52 13.74 -2.84
C PRO A 12 -3.80 13.79 -1.49
N HIS A 13 -3.50 14.99 -1.00
CA HIS A 13 -2.84 15.26 0.29
C HIS A 13 -1.30 15.04 0.34
N SER A 14 -0.63 14.91 -0.81
CA SER A 14 0.84 14.95 -0.92
C SER A 14 1.36 16.34 -1.34
N TYR A 15 2.60 16.65 -0.97
CA TYR A 15 3.38 17.76 -1.54
C TYR A 15 4.64 17.21 -2.21
N ASP A 16 4.59 17.09 -3.53
CA ASP A 16 5.71 16.63 -4.35
C ASP A 16 6.59 17.82 -4.70
N LEU A 17 7.70 17.94 -3.98
CA LEU A 17 8.64 19.06 -4.14
C LEU A 17 9.97 18.52 -4.63
N CYS A 18 10.62 19.24 -5.54
CA CYS A 18 12.02 18.95 -5.83
C CYS A 18 12.87 19.34 -4.61
N GLU A 19 14.10 18.84 -4.54
CA GLU A 19 15.00 19.03 -3.41
C GLU A 19 15.14 20.50 -2.99
N GLU A 20 15.35 21.41 -3.96
CA GLU A 20 15.46 22.84 -3.69
C GLU A 20 14.20 23.41 -3.01
N HIS A 21 13.02 23.04 -3.52
CA HIS A 21 11.74 23.51 -2.98
C HIS A 21 11.42 22.89 -1.62
N ALA A 22 11.80 21.63 -1.39
CA ALA A 22 11.62 20.96 -0.09
C ALA A 22 12.47 21.60 1.01
N VAL A 23 13.70 22.04 0.69
CA VAL A 23 14.59 22.73 1.64
C VAL A 23 14.03 24.10 2.02
N ARG A 24 13.48 24.85 1.04
CA ARG A 24 12.94 26.19 1.25
C ARG A 24 11.52 26.21 1.84
N LEU A 25 10.86 25.06 1.92
CA LEU A 25 9.50 24.93 2.44
C LEU A 25 9.41 25.41 3.90
N THR A 26 8.49 26.35 4.14
CA THR A 26 8.05 26.75 5.48
C THR A 26 6.79 26.00 5.84
N VAL A 27 6.80 25.27 6.96
CA VAL A 27 5.66 24.45 7.37
C VAL A 27 4.59 25.25 8.14
N PRO A 28 3.32 24.81 8.11
CA PRO A 28 2.26 25.41 8.90
C PRO A 28 2.53 25.36 10.41
N ARG A 29 1.89 26.27 11.16
CA ARG A 29 1.99 26.27 12.64
C ARG A 29 1.44 24.97 13.22
N GLY A 30 2.12 24.45 14.24
CA GLY A 30 1.75 23.21 14.94
C GLY A 30 2.23 21.93 14.27
N TRP A 31 3.03 22.03 13.19
CA TRP A 31 3.64 20.88 12.53
C TRP A 31 5.04 20.63 13.08
N GLU A 32 5.34 19.37 13.36
CA GLU A 32 6.71 18.90 13.62
C GLU A 32 7.32 18.38 12.32
N VAL A 33 8.54 18.81 11.99
CA VAL A 33 9.20 18.47 10.73
C VAL A 33 10.46 17.69 11.01
N LEU A 34 10.50 16.47 10.49
CA LEU A 34 11.69 15.63 10.47
C LEU A 34 12.35 15.77 9.10
N ARG A 35 13.53 16.39 9.06
CA ARG A 35 14.37 16.45 7.86
C ARG A 35 15.44 15.38 7.99
N HIS A 36 15.38 14.36 7.15
CA HIS A 36 16.48 13.42 7.01
C HIS A 36 17.63 14.10 6.25
N VAL A 37 18.79 14.23 6.89
CA VAL A 37 20.01 14.77 6.30
C VAL A 37 20.99 13.61 6.18
N GLY A 38 21.21 13.09 4.98
CA GLY A 38 22.13 11.97 4.74
C GLY A 38 21.94 11.32 3.38
N GLU A 39 22.99 10.66 2.88
CA GLU A 39 22.87 9.72 1.78
C GLU A 39 22.03 8.53 2.27
N PHE A 40 21.03 8.13 1.48
CA PHE A 40 20.45 6.80 1.56
C PHE A 40 21.30 5.93 0.65
N PRO A 41 22.45 5.37 1.09
CA PRO A 41 23.06 4.32 0.30
C PRO A 41 21.98 3.25 0.17
N ALA A 42 21.62 2.90 -1.07
CA ALA A 42 20.84 1.70 -1.28
C ALA A 42 21.60 0.59 -0.53
N PRO A 43 20.94 -0.13 0.40
CA PRO A 43 21.61 -1.22 1.09
C PRO A 43 22.22 -2.11 0.00
N ILE A 44 23.55 -2.27 0.03
CA ILE A 44 24.22 -3.17 -0.89
C ILE A 44 23.64 -4.54 -0.55
N PRO A 45 22.88 -5.19 -1.46
CA PRO A 45 22.23 -6.44 -1.13
C PRO A 45 23.32 -7.43 -0.75
N HIS A 46 23.22 -8.01 0.44
CA HIS A 46 24.09 -9.11 0.81
C HIS A 46 23.64 -10.38 0.08
N ALA A 47 24.54 -11.33 -0.13
CA ALA A 47 24.21 -12.59 -0.80
C ALA A 47 23.03 -13.30 -0.11
N ASP A 48 22.97 -13.22 1.22
CA ASP A 48 21.92 -13.79 2.06
C ASP A 48 20.53 -13.17 1.79
N ASP A 49 20.47 -11.88 1.45
CA ASP A 49 19.19 -11.20 1.14
C ASP A 49 18.56 -11.78 -0.14
N LEU A 50 19.39 -12.15 -1.11
CA LEU A 50 18.94 -12.74 -2.37
C LEU A 50 18.40 -14.16 -2.17
N GLU A 51 19.04 -14.94 -1.29
CA GLU A 51 18.58 -16.28 -0.93
C GLU A 51 17.24 -16.22 -0.18
N ALA A 52 17.12 -15.31 0.79
CA ALA A 52 15.88 -15.08 1.54
C ALA A 52 14.71 -14.65 0.63
N LEU A 53 14.96 -13.80 -0.37
CA LEU A 53 13.94 -13.42 -1.36
C LEU A 53 13.53 -14.59 -2.25
N ALA A 54 14.50 -15.42 -2.67
CA ALA A 54 14.22 -16.59 -3.49
C ALA A 54 13.33 -17.60 -2.73
N ASP A 55 13.55 -17.79 -1.42
CA ASP A 55 12.69 -18.59 -0.55
C ASP A 55 11.29 -17.98 -0.45
N ALA A 56 11.18 -16.68 -0.17
CA ALA A 56 9.88 -16.01 -0.07
C ALA A 56 9.03 -16.14 -1.34
N VAL A 57 9.66 -16.06 -2.53
CA VAL A 57 8.97 -16.26 -3.81
C VAL A 57 8.50 -17.70 -3.99
N ARG A 58 9.30 -18.70 -3.57
CA ARG A 58 8.89 -20.11 -3.62
C ARG A 58 7.66 -20.37 -2.74
N GLU A 59 7.68 -19.84 -1.51
CA GLU A 59 6.55 -19.98 -0.58
C GLU A 59 5.29 -19.27 -1.10
N ALA A 60 5.44 -18.07 -1.66
CA ALA A 60 4.32 -17.32 -2.23
C ALA A 60 3.73 -17.98 -3.50
N ALA A 61 4.52 -18.78 -4.22
CA ALA A 61 4.08 -19.51 -5.41
C ALA A 61 3.31 -20.79 -5.08
N LEU A 62 3.29 -21.23 -3.82
CA LEU A 62 2.54 -22.40 -3.40
C LEU A 62 1.03 -22.13 -3.51
N PRO A 63 0.25 -23.00 -4.16
CA PRO A 63 -1.20 -22.81 -4.23
C PRO A 63 -1.78 -22.82 -2.82
N PRO A 64 -2.74 -21.93 -2.50
CA PRO A 64 -3.39 -21.95 -1.19
C PRO A 64 -3.99 -23.34 -0.99
N ALA A 65 -3.71 -23.95 0.17
CA ALA A 65 -4.35 -25.19 0.57
C ALA A 65 -5.87 -24.98 0.45
N THR A 66 -6.52 -25.79 -0.38
CA THR A 66 -7.97 -25.72 -0.55
C THR A 66 -8.60 -25.94 0.82
N PRO A 67 -9.37 -24.97 1.36
CA PRO A 67 -10.13 -25.23 2.57
C PRO A 67 -11.10 -26.37 2.26
N GLU A 68 -11.04 -27.44 3.04
CA GLU A 68 -12.05 -28.51 2.99
C GLU A 68 -13.40 -27.89 3.38
N GLU A 69 -14.24 -27.60 2.38
CA GLU A 69 -15.56 -26.98 2.60
C GLU A 69 -16.46 -27.94 3.39
N PRO A 70 -16.98 -27.55 4.57
CA PRO A 70 -18.01 -28.32 5.23
C PRO A 70 -19.29 -28.30 4.38
N PRO A 71 -20.10 -29.39 4.38
CA PRO A 71 -21.25 -29.49 3.50
C PRO A 71 -22.23 -28.34 3.74
N VAL A 72 -22.55 -27.62 2.66
CA VAL A 72 -23.50 -26.51 2.62
C VAL A 72 -24.88 -27.01 3.03
N GLY A 73 -25.20 -26.84 4.30
CA GLY A 73 -26.55 -27.01 4.83
C GLY A 73 -27.40 -25.80 4.48
N ASP A 74 -28.47 -26.04 3.73
CA ASP A 74 -29.51 -25.08 3.36
C ASP A 74 -30.12 -24.43 4.61
N VAL A 75 -29.95 -23.12 4.79
CA VAL A 75 -30.66 -22.35 5.81
C VAL A 75 -31.39 -21.18 5.15
N GLY A 76 -32.66 -21.43 4.88
CA GLY A 76 -33.58 -20.44 4.34
C GLY A 76 -33.88 -19.26 5.27
N ARG A 77 -34.27 -18.16 4.61
CA ARG A 77 -35.22 -17.12 5.04
C ARG A 77 -34.93 -16.35 6.33
N ARG A 78 -34.08 -15.32 6.25
CA ARG A 78 -34.20 -14.04 6.98
C ARG A 78 -33.55 -12.96 6.08
N GLY A 79 -34.25 -12.12 5.34
CA GLY A 79 -35.06 -10.98 5.79
C GLY A 79 -34.37 -9.69 5.33
N HIS A 80 -35.15 -8.76 4.74
CA HIS A 80 -34.90 -7.32 4.52
C HIS A 80 -33.93 -6.74 3.45
N LEU A 81 -33.28 -7.51 2.58
CA LEU A 81 -32.55 -6.92 1.44
C LEU A 81 -33.17 -7.32 0.10
N ARG A 82 -33.68 -6.33 -0.64
CA ARG A 82 -34.12 -6.49 -2.04
C ARG A 82 -33.29 -5.56 -2.92
N VAL A 83 -32.62 -6.15 -3.90
CA VAL A 83 -31.83 -5.41 -4.90
C VAL A 83 -32.75 -4.86 -5.97
N LEU A 84 -32.76 -3.55 -6.19
CA LEU A 84 -33.42 -2.91 -7.34
C LEU A 84 -32.37 -2.48 -8.36
N ARG A 85 -32.55 -2.91 -9.62
CA ARG A 85 -31.71 -2.49 -10.75
C ARG A 85 -32.28 -1.20 -11.36
N PRO A 86 -31.46 -0.18 -11.68
CA PRO A 86 -31.97 1.05 -12.28
C PRO A 86 -32.37 0.80 -13.75
N GLN A 87 -33.58 1.23 -14.10
CA GLN A 87 -34.06 1.26 -15.48
C GLN A 87 -33.40 2.43 -16.23
N ARG A 88 -32.79 2.15 -17.38
CA ARG A 88 -32.21 3.17 -18.27
C ARG A 88 -33.31 3.69 -19.20
N SER A 89 -33.41 5.01 -19.31
CA SER A 89 -34.09 5.72 -20.41
C SER A 89 -33.15 5.86 -21.60
#